data_AF-A0A2D6XBL9-F1
#
_entry.id   AF-A0A2D6XBL9-F1
#
_cell.length_a   1.000
_cell.length_b   1.000
_cell.length_c   1.000
_cell.angle_alpha   90.00
_cell.angle_beta   90.00
_cell.angle_gamma   90.00
#
_symmetry.space_group_name_H-M   'P 1'
#
loop_
_entity.id
_entity.type
_entity.pdbx_description
1 polymer ?
#
loop_
_entity_poly.entity_id
_entity_poly.type
_entity_poly.pdbx_seq_one_letter_code
_entity_poly.pdbx_strand_id
1 'polypeptide(L)'
;MVGERMRYIFISLISLPVFAADNSVEIDLKGNSSIYIDQIGSGNTARVWCGLSNGTYATHTCNSATIDIDQDGTGNLAKAYSQYTNHQSNQYTINQDGNDNVGYIDADEDDNEMTITQTGDDMEAEIYMSGDDNQYSISQTGGEHYAKMYAFGDDSAWTITQSGTGDHNAYIKSCNNCNNNDATITQSGSGNKDGDIEFRNNPADNSTVNLTQSGNGAHVGNIRVQQGNYTVNATQTGTSVKNYTVVLDCTSSCNKTVTVNQYD
;
A
#
# COMPACT_ATOMS: atom_id res chain seq x y z
N MET A 1 15.28 2.32 30.63
CA MET A 1 16.43 1.87 29.81
C MET A 1 16.65 2.93 28.74
N VAL A 2 17.88 3.18 28.31
CA VAL A 2 18.18 4.07 27.17
C VAL A 2 18.51 3.15 25.99
N GLY A 3 17.90 3.36 24.83
CA GLY A 3 18.23 2.61 23.62
C GLY A 3 19.53 3.13 23.00
N GLU A 4 20.38 2.23 22.54
CA GLU A 4 21.58 2.59 21.78
C GLU A 4 21.19 2.76 20.30
N ARG A 5 21.49 3.93 19.70
CA ARG A 5 21.31 4.15 18.26
C ARG A 5 22.52 3.59 17.53
N MET A 6 22.33 2.57 16.71
CA MET A 6 23.42 1.89 16.00
C MET A 6 23.35 2.22 14.50
N ARG A 7 24.26 3.08 14.02
CA ARG A 7 24.37 3.44 12.60
C ARG A 7 25.35 2.52 11.87
N TYR A 8 24.88 1.84 10.83
CA TYR A 8 25.71 1.21 9.81
C TYR A 8 25.54 1.94 8.48
N ILE A 9 26.62 2.02 7.70
CA ILE A 9 26.67 2.66 6.38
C ILE A 9 27.54 1.79 5.48
N PHE A 10 26.96 1.32 4.38
CA PHE A 10 27.69 0.86 3.20
C PHE A 10 27.41 1.84 2.06
N ILE A 11 28.44 2.23 1.31
CA ILE A 11 28.33 3.14 0.17
C ILE A 11 29.19 2.56 -0.96
N SER A 12 28.58 2.34 -2.13
CA SER A 12 29.29 2.08 -3.38
C SER A 12 29.52 3.40 -4.11
N LEU A 13 30.78 3.75 -4.38
CA LEU A 13 31.15 5.04 -5.00
C LEU A 13 31.76 4.82 -6.39
N ILE A 14 31.01 5.20 -7.42
CA ILE A 14 31.50 5.41 -8.78
C ILE A 14 31.32 6.90 -9.09
N SER A 15 32.35 7.53 -9.65
CA SER A 15 32.41 8.99 -9.81
C SER A 15 32.64 9.41 -11.25
N LEU A 16 31.99 10.50 -11.70
CA LEU A 16 32.45 11.53 -12.65
C LEU A 16 31.38 12.67 -12.65
N PRO A 17 31.60 13.85 -13.28
CA PRO A 17 31.09 15.12 -12.73
C PRO A 17 29.80 15.68 -13.36
N VAL A 18 29.27 16.71 -12.66
CA VAL A 18 28.19 17.66 -13.02
C VAL A 18 26.79 17.21 -12.59
N PHE A 19 26.20 17.95 -11.63
CA PHE A 19 24.87 17.77 -11.02
C PHE A 19 24.61 16.39 -10.40
N ALA A 20 25.26 16.12 -9.25
CA ALA A 20 24.84 15.06 -8.32
C ALA A 20 24.59 15.66 -6.93
N ALA A 21 23.46 15.30 -6.33
CA ALA A 21 23.17 15.50 -4.90
C ALA A 21 23.51 14.22 -4.12
N ASP A 22 23.85 14.35 -2.83
CA ASP A 22 24.22 13.20 -1.99
C ASP A 22 22.98 12.37 -1.60
N ASN A 23 23.12 11.04 -1.57
CA ASN A 23 22.11 10.10 -1.06
C ASN A 23 22.18 9.97 0.48
N SER A 24 21.08 9.59 1.13
CA SER A 24 20.91 9.67 2.60
C SER A 24 20.16 8.48 3.22
N VAL A 25 20.70 7.95 4.33
CA VAL A 25 20.17 6.79 5.06
C VAL A 25 20.00 7.08 6.56
N GLU A 26 18.87 6.68 7.15
CA GLU A 26 18.56 6.80 8.58
C GLU A 26 17.89 5.54 9.15
N ILE A 27 18.43 4.98 10.24
CA ILE A 27 17.99 3.73 10.87
C ILE A 27 17.93 3.87 12.40
N ASP A 28 16.86 3.40 13.03
CA ASP A 28 16.75 3.13 14.48
C ASP A 28 16.02 1.80 14.76
N LEU A 29 16.62 0.92 15.58
CA LEU A 29 16.12 -0.43 15.85
C LEU A 29 16.13 -0.75 17.36
N LYS A 30 15.10 -1.48 17.84
CA LYS A 30 15.10 -2.14 19.16
C LYS A 30 14.51 -3.55 19.09
N GLY A 31 15.41 -4.52 19.16
CA GLY A 31 15.15 -5.96 19.06
C GLY A 31 16.25 -6.57 18.20
N ASN A 32 15.92 -7.58 17.40
CA ASN A 32 16.91 -8.27 16.56
C ASN A 32 16.33 -8.56 15.18
N SER A 33 16.62 -7.68 14.22
CA SER A 33 16.01 -7.64 12.88
C SER A 33 17.04 -7.24 11.82
N SER A 34 16.82 -7.66 10.57
CA SER A 34 17.73 -7.41 9.45
C SER A 34 17.30 -6.19 8.65
N ILE A 35 18.25 -5.34 8.24
CA ILE A 35 17.96 -4.09 7.52
C ILE A 35 18.94 -3.95 6.34
N TYR A 36 18.40 -3.79 5.14
CA TYR A 36 19.10 -3.66 3.87
C TYR A 36 18.65 -2.38 3.17
N ILE A 37 19.60 -1.60 2.65
CA ILE A 37 19.34 -0.31 2.00
C ILE A 37 20.38 -0.09 0.88
N ASP A 38 19.94 0.12 -0.36
CA ASP A 38 20.78 0.55 -1.50
C ASP A 38 20.25 1.86 -2.12
N GLN A 39 21.15 2.69 -2.66
CA GLN A 39 20.84 4.04 -3.16
C GLN A 39 21.79 4.44 -4.30
N ILE A 40 21.30 4.33 -5.53
CA ILE A 40 21.99 4.66 -6.78
C ILE A 40 21.44 5.99 -7.33
N GLY A 41 22.23 6.75 -8.08
CA GLY A 41 21.84 8.09 -8.54
C GLY A 41 22.11 9.19 -7.51
N SER A 42 21.20 10.15 -7.31
CA SER A 42 21.49 11.40 -6.58
C SER A 42 20.31 12.03 -5.84
N GLY A 43 20.46 12.31 -4.55
CA GLY A 43 19.43 12.91 -3.68
C GLY A 43 18.44 11.92 -3.06
N ASN A 44 18.64 10.62 -3.23
CA ASN A 44 17.71 9.59 -2.75
C ASN A 44 17.78 9.44 -1.22
N THR A 45 16.64 9.16 -0.57
CA THR A 45 16.49 9.12 0.91
C THR A 45 15.71 7.90 1.40
N ALA A 46 16.34 7.10 2.27
CA ALA A 46 15.78 5.87 2.85
C ALA A 46 15.67 5.98 4.39
N ARG A 47 14.56 5.50 4.96
CA ARG A 47 14.31 5.47 6.41
C ARG A 47 13.78 4.13 6.92
N VAL A 48 14.31 3.69 8.05
CA VAL A 48 13.86 2.46 8.75
C VAL A 48 13.76 2.67 10.26
N TRP A 49 12.58 2.40 10.83
CA TRP A 49 12.30 2.44 12.28
C TRP A 49 11.57 1.16 12.70
N CYS A 50 12.09 0.42 13.68
CA CYS A 50 11.47 -0.83 14.13
C CYS A 50 11.75 -1.08 15.62
N GLY A 51 10.75 -1.34 16.46
CA GLY A 51 10.95 -1.43 17.92
C GLY A 51 11.09 -0.08 18.65
N LEU A 52 11.37 0.98 17.89
CA LEU A 52 11.56 2.35 18.36
C LEU A 52 10.63 3.29 17.60
N SER A 53 10.24 4.36 18.28
CA SER A 53 9.48 5.47 17.70
C SER A 53 10.14 6.78 18.08
N ASN A 54 9.82 7.86 17.36
CA ASN A 54 10.30 9.22 17.63
C ASN A 54 9.57 9.87 18.84
N GLY A 55 9.41 9.12 19.93
CA GLY A 55 8.67 9.50 21.15
C GLY A 55 7.16 9.24 21.10
N THR A 56 6.62 8.75 19.99
CA THR A 56 5.17 8.63 19.72
C THR A 56 4.52 7.40 20.37
N TYR A 57 5.22 6.26 20.35
CA TYR A 57 4.74 4.96 20.85
C TYR A 57 5.64 4.44 21.97
N ALA A 58 5.07 3.69 22.91
CA ALA A 58 5.83 2.96 23.90
C ALA A 58 6.75 1.94 23.21
N THR A 59 8.06 1.98 23.48
CA THR A 59 9.02 1.13 22.76
C THR A 59 8.70 -0.35 22.97
N HIS A 60 8.23 -1.01 21.92
CA HIS A 60 7.93 -2.45 21.87
C HIS A 60 9.23 -3.23 21.56
N THR A 61 9.13 -4.43 20.99
CA THR A 61 10.28 -5.23 20.56
C THR A 61 10.03 -5.72 19.14
N CYS A 62 10.87 -5.29 18.21
CA CYS A 62 10.85 -5.72 16.81
C CYS A 62 11.84 -6.87 16.64
N ASN A 63 11.35 -8.10 16.46
CA ASN A 63 12.20 -9.29 16.44
C ASN A 63 12.01 -10.10 15.16
N SER A 64 13.11 -10.62 14.60
CA SER A 64 13.14 -11.38 13.35
C SER A 64 12.59 -10.65 12.12
N ALA A 65 12.28 -9.35 12.23
CA ALA A 65 11.77 -8.57 11.11
C ALA A 65 12.86 -8.37 10.04
N THR A 66 12.44 -8.17 8.79
CA THR A 66 13.34 -7.89 7.66
C THR A 66 12.86 -6.64 6.94
N ILE A 67 13.74 -5.66 6.79
CA ILE A 67 13.42 -4.37 6.16
C ILE A 67 14.39 -4.12 5.02
N ASP A 68 13.87 -3.87 3.83
CA ASP A 68 14.61 -3.72 2.58
C ASP A 68 14.15 -2.46 1.83
N ILE A 69 15.09 -1.66 1.35
CA ILE A 69 14.83 -0.39 0.65
C ILE A 69 15.84 -0.21 -0.50
N ASP A 70 15.34 0.07 -1.70
CA ASP A 70 16.15 0.22 -2.91
C ASP A 70 15.68 1.44 -3.72
N GLN A 71 16.64 2.29 -4.15
CA GLN A 71 16.35 3.59 -4.75
C GLN A 71 17.36 3.96 -5.85
N ASP A 72 17.00 3.86 -7.12
CA ASP A 72 17.81 4.33 -8.27
C ASP A 72 17.19 5.59 -8.90
N GLY A 73 18.01 6.53 -9.38
CA GLY A 73 17.59 7.79 -10.00
C GLY A 73 17.72 9.03 -9.11
N THR A 74 16.78 9.98 -9.16
CA THR A 74 16.95 11.32 -8.56
C THR A 74 15.83 11.73 -7.61
N GLY A 75 16.14 11.95 -6.33
CA GLY A 75 15.19 12.50 -5.35
C GLY A 75 14.17 11.52 -4.75
N ASN A 76 14.33 10.22 -4.95
CA ASN A 76 13.40 9.20 -4.44
C ASN A 76 13.40 9.11 -2.90
N LEU A 77 12.26 8.78 -2.30
CA LEU A 77 11.99 8.78 -0.85
C LEU A 77 11.24 7.53 -0.37
N ALA A 78 11.92 6.65 0.38
CA ALA A 78 11.41 5.37 0.87
C ALA A 78 11.41 5.28 2.41
N LYS A 79 10.36 4.71 3.01
CA LYS A 79 10.13 4.69 4.48
C LYS A 79 9.47 3.39 4.95
N ALA A 80 10.17 2.53 5.69
CA ALA A 80 9.64 1.24 6.16
C ALA A 80 9.66 1.13 7.69
N TYR A 81 8.48 1.03 8.33
CA TYR A 81 8.33 1.18 9.77
C TYR A 81 7.49 0.10 10.47
N SER A 82 7.88 -0.27 11.69
CA SER A 82 7.02 -0.96 12.68
C SER A 82 7.09 -0.25 14.02
N GLN A 83 5.92 0.07 14.60
CA GLN A 83 5.79 1.19 15.55
C GLN A 83 4.93 0.89 16.79
N TYR A 84 4.00 -0.06 16.73
CA TYR A 84 2.90 -0.21 17.69
C TYR A 84 3.06 -1.39 18.67
N THR A 85 2.86 -2.64 18.24
CA THR A 85 2.86 -3.85 19.10
C THR A 85 4.24 -4.50 19.19
N ASN A 86 4.46 -5.41 20.13
CA ASN A 86 5.52 -6.40 19.89
C ASN A 86 5.10 -7.21 18.67
N HIS A 87 6.04 -7.43 17.76
CA HIS A 87 5.79 -8.19 16.55
C HIS A 87 7.03 -9.06 16.24
N GLN A 88 6.77 -10.20 15.61
CA GLN A 88 7.76 -11.15 15.16
C GLN A 88 7.69 -11.34 13.64
N SER A 89 8.85 -11.51 13.01
CA SER A 89 9.04 -11.94 11.62
C SER A 89 8.64 -10.96 10.50
N ASN A 90 7.99 -9.83 10.80
CA ASN A 90 7.41 -8.95 9.78
C ASN A 90 8.40 -8.47 8.69
N GLN A 91 7.93 -8.34 7.45
CA GLN A 91 8.76 -8.05 6.26
C GLN A 91 8.33 -6.77 5.52
N TYR A 92 9.27 -5.87 5.26
CA TYR A 92 8.99 -4.51 4.75
C TYR A 92 9.90 -4.23 3.54
N THR A 93 9.39 -4.11 2.32
CA THR A 93 10.22 -3.99 1.09
C THR A 93 9.84 -2.78 0.22
N ILE A 94 10.71 -1.78 0.01
CA ILE A 94 10.38 -0.54 -0.74
C ILE A 94 11.35 -0.26 -1.89
N ASN A 95 10.89 -0.40 -3.13
CA ASN A 95 11.70 -0.13 -4.33
C ASN A 95 11.20 1.10 -5.12
N GLN A 96 12.13 1.92 -5.61
CA GLN A 96 11.85 3.16 -6.35
C GLN A 96 12.91 3.43 -7.44
N ASP A 97 12.51 3.45 -8.71
CA ASP A 97 13.42 3.54 -9.87
C ASP A 97 13.06 4.70 -10.83
N GLY A 98 13.66 5.87 -10.64
CA GLY A 98 13.39 7.06 -11.47
C GLY A 98 13.53 8.37 -10.70
N ASN A 99 12.69 9.38 -10.94
CA ASN A 99 12.77 10.69 -10.31
C ASN A 99 11.57 11.03 -9.41
N ASP A 100 11.86 11.65 -8.26
CA ASP A 100 10.89 12.25 -7.32
C ASP A 100 9.83 11.29 -6.72
N ASN A 101 10.13 9.99 -6.64
CA ASN A 101 9.19 8.96 -6.18
C ASN A 101 9.05 8.88 -4.65
N VAL A 102 7.84 8.67 -4.11
CA VAL A 102 7.55 8.63 -2.65
C VAL A 102 6.86 7.35 -2.16
N GLY A 103 7.52 6.49 -1.36
CA GLY A 103 7.08 5.14 -1.03
C GLY A 103 7.09 4.82 0.48
N TYR A 104 6.05 4.13 0.96
CA TYR A 104 5.76 4.02 2.39
C TYR A 104 5.20 2.67 2.87
N ILE A 105 5.75 2.13 3.96
CA ILE A 105 5.20 0.99 4.71
C ILE A 105 5.05 1.31 6.20
N ASP A 106 3.89 0.97 6.76
CA ASP A 106 3.72 0.57 8.17
C ASP A 106 3.18 -0.86 8.26
N ALA A 107 3.62 -1.62 9.27
CA ALA A 107 2.86 -2.73 9.83
C ALA A 107 3.25 -3.10 11.25
N ASP A 108 2.30 -3.71 11.95
CA ASP A 108 2.40 -4.23 13.30
C ASP A 108 1.62 -5.56 13.42
N GLU A 109 1.69 -6.24 14.57
CA GLU A 109 1.17 -7.61 14.84
C GLU A 109 1.97 -8.72 14.10
N ASP A 110 1.77 -10.00 14.43
CA ASP A 110 2.77 -11.07 14.15
C ASP A 110 2.69 -11.64 12.71
N ASP A 111 3.85 -12.01 12.16
CA ASP A 111 4.04 -12.70 10.87
C ASP A 111 3.44 -11.98 9.63
N ASN A 112 3.65 -10.66 9.57
CA ASN A 112 3.09 -9.74 8.58
C ASN A 112 4.03 -9.38 7.39
N GLU A 113 3.55 -9.31 6.14
CA GLU A 113 4.38 -8.94 4.95
C GLU A 113 3.87 -7.74 4.11
N MET A 114 4.80 -6.85 3.78
CA MET A 114 4.58 -5.59 3.07
C MET A 114 5.56 -5.41 1.90
N THR A 115 5.05 -5.03 0.72
CA THR A 115 5.90 -4.48 -0.38
C THR A 115 5.89 -2.94 -0.36
N ILE A 116 6.31 -2.29 -1.45
CA ILE A 116 6.01 -0.99 -2.08
C ILE A 116 6.77 -1.07 -3.41
N THR A 117 6.25 -0.53 -4.52
CA THR A 117 7.06 -0.40 -5.73
C THR A 117 6.70 0.84 -6.55
N GLN A 118 7.70 1.57 -7.02
CA GLN A 118 7.58 2.75 -7.88
C GLN A 118 8.70 2.76 -8.92
N THR A 119 8.54 3.57 -9.96
CA THR A 119 9.44 3.60 -11.13
C THR A 119 9.50 5.07 -11.65
N GLY A 120 9.93 5.35 -12.89
CA GLY A 120 9.87 6.64 -13.62
C GLY A 120 9.72 7.94 -12.81
N ASP A 121 8.86 8.86 -13.26
CA ASP A 121 8.77 10.22 -12.70
C ASP A 121 7.43 10.45 -11.99
N ASP A 122 7.44 11.21 -10.89
CA ASP A 122 6.25 11.66 -10.10
C ASP A 122 5.39 10.53 -9.48
N MET A 123 5.93 9.32 -9.29
CA MET A 123 5.15 8.17 -8.80
C MET A 123 5.07 8.13 -7.26
N GLU A 124 4.00 7.60 -6.69
CA GLU A 124 3.69 7.58 -5.23
C GLU A 124 3.42 6.12 -4.74
N ALA A 125 3.37 5.81 -3.43
CA ALA A 125 2.98 4.49 -2.91
C ALA A 125 2.84 4.42 -1.37
N GLU A 126 1.82 3.70 -0.88
CA GLU A 126 1.50 3.47 0.55
C GLU A 126 0.93 2.08 0.90
N ILE A 127 1.35 1.48 2.04
CA ILE A 127 0.94 0.17 2.60
C ILE A 127 0.89 0.24 4.15
N TYR A 128 -0.12 -0.37 4.80
CA TYR A 128 -0.55 0.06 6.16
C TYR A 128 -1.25 -0.99 7.06
N MET A 129 -0.52 -1.86 7.77
CA MET A 129 -1.06 -3.16 8.22
C MET A 129 -1.15 -3.42 9.75
N SER A 130 -2.19 -4.14 10.21
CA SER A 130 -2.38 -4.51 11.64
C SER A 130 -3.35 -5.71 11.82
N GLY A 131 -2.83 -6.87 12.22
CA GLY A 131 -3.55 -8.13 12.45
C GLY A 131 -2.66 -9.35 12.13
N ASP A 132 -2.84 -10.51 12.76
CA ASP A 132 -1.92 -11.66 12.59
C ASP A 132 -2.09 -12.40 11.23
N ASP A 133 -1.01 -13.00 10.72
CA ASP A 133 -0.93 -13.89 9.51
C ASP A 133 -1.43 -13.26 8.19
N ASN A 134 -0.70 -12.27 7.65
CA ASN A 134 -1.37 -11.17 6.93
C ASN A 134 -0.45 -10.37 5.95
N GLN A 135 -0.97 -9.81 4.84
CA GLN A 135 -0.17 -9.14 3.76
C GLN A 135 -0.74 -7.83 3.18
N TYR A 136 0.08 -6.83 2.79
CA TYR A 136 -0.24 -5.66 1.91
C TYR A 136 0.81 -5.35 0.83
N SER A 137 0.38 -5.00 -0.39
CA SER A 137 1.28 -4.65 -1.50
C SER A 137 0.68 -3.67 -2.51
N ILE A 138 0.98 -2.36 -2.49
CA ILE A 138 0.68 -1.30 -3.50
C ILE A 138 1.72 -1.27 -4.64
N SER A 139 1.60 -0.26 -5.50
CA SER A 139 2.65 0.37 -6.30
C SER A 139 2.02 1.52 -7.10
N GLN A 140 2.36 2.81 -6.97
CA GLN A 140 1.88 3.83 -7.94
C GLN A 140 2.94 4.07 -9.04
N THR A 141 2.50 4.41 -10.25
CA THR A 141 3.33 4.36 -11.47
C THR A 141 2.94 5.39 -12.54
N GLY A 142 3.77 6.42 -12.67
CA GLY A 142 3.77 7.61 -13.54
C GLY A 142 3.59 8.91 -12.72
N GLY A 143 3.44 10.12 -13.28
CA GLY A 143 2.92 10.41 -14.62
C GLY A 143 1.44 10.01 -14.73
N GLU A 144 1.20 8.93 -15.46
CA GLU A 144 0.19 7.87 -15.15
C GLU A 144 0.17 7.54 -13.64
N HIS A 145 -0.78 6.81 -13.06
CA HIS A 145 -0.51 6.20 -11.73
C HIS A 145 -0.86 4.70 -11.77
N TYR A 146 -0.38 3.94 -10.78
CA TYR A 146 -0.71 2.54 -10.49
C TYR A 146 -1.14 2.41 -9.00
N ALA A 147 -1.66 1.28 -8.50
CA ALA A 147 -1.81 0.93 -7.07
C ALA A 147 -2.41 -0.46 -6.87
N LYS A 148 -2.20 -0.98 -5.65
CA LYS A 148 -2.53 -2.28 -5.07
C LYS A 148 -2.55 -2.05 -3.49
N MET A 149 -2.55 -3.04 -2.57
CA MET A 149 -2.56 -2.94 -1.05
C MET A 149 -3.87 -3.22 -0.29
N TYR A 150 -3.78 -3.68 0.96
CA TYR A 150 -4.50 -4.90 1.38
C TYR A 150 -5.15 -4.95 2.82
N ALA A 151 -5.80 -3.90 3.34
CA ALA A 151 -6.63 -3.85 4.59
C ALA A 151 -7.06 -5.14 5.37
N PHE A 152 -6.78 -5.21 6.69
CA PHE A 152 -7.01 -6.37 7.61
C PHE A 152 -8.12 -6.28 8.68
N GLY A 153 -8.67 -7.45 9.06
CA GLY A 153 -8.43 -8.07 10.38
C GLY A 153 -7.65 -9.40 10.21
N ASP A 154 -7.74 -10.35 11.15
CA ASP A 154 -7.06 -11.67 11.08
C ASP A 154 -7.25 -12.34 9.68
N ASP A 155 -6.15 -12.89 9.12
CA ASP A 155 -6.06 -13.47 7.76
C ASP A 155 -6.36 -12.52 6.55
N SER A 156 -6.76 -11.24 6.71
CA SER A 156 -7.64 -10.47 5.77
C SER A 156 -7.04 -9.52 4.69
N ALA A 157 -7.93 -8.81 3.94
CA ALA A 157 -7.69 -8.16 2.63
C ALA A 157 -8.88 -7.29 2.07
N TRP A 158 -8.82 -6.21 1.22
CA TRP A 158 -7.77 -5.29 0.67
C TRP A 158 -8.26 -3.81 0.49
N THR A 159 -7.43 -2.73 0.42
CA THR A 159 -7.84 -1.29 0.18
C THR A 159 -6.77 -0.44 -0.57
N ILE A 160 -7.10 0.39 -1.61
CA ILE A 160 -6.14 0.86 -2.67
C ILE A 160 -6.42 2.27 -3.27
N THR A 161 -5.42 3.08 -3.71
CA THR A 161 -5.64 4.43 -4.33
C THR A 161 -4.67 4.84 -5.46
N GLN A 162 -5.17 5.48 -6.54
CA GLN A 162 -4.38 6.06 -7.66
C GLN A 162 -4.75 7.50 -8.04
N SER A 163 -3.81 8.24 -8.67
CA SER A 163 -3.82 9.72 -8.83
C SER A 163 -3.21 10.21 -10.17
N GLY A 164 -2.94 11.52 -10.34
CA GLY A 164 -1.96 12.01 -11.34
C GLY A 164 -2.45 12.54 -12.70
N THR A 165 -1.49 12.63 -13.64
CA THR A 165 -1.64 13.19 -14.99
C THR A 165 -1.33 12.15 -16.05
N GLY A 166 -2.31 11.29 -16.27
CA GLY A 166 -2.23 10.06 -17.03
C GLY A 166 -3.28 9.09 -16.48
N ASP A 167 -3.26 7.86 -16.95
CA ASP A 167 -4.34 6.94 -16.61
C ASP A 167 -4.23 6.45 -15.16
N HIS A 168 -5.37 6.46 -14.48
CA HIS A 168 -5.55 5.86 -13.18
C HIS A 168 -6.19 4.48 -13.38
N ASN A 169 -5.71 3.52 -12.64
CA ASN A 169 -6.29 2.21 -12.41
C ASN A 169 -6.66 2.10 -10.89
N ALA A 170 -7.04 0.94 -10.36
CA ALA A 170 -6.92 0.53 -8.94
C ALA A 170 -7.65 -0.82 -8.77
N TYR A 171 -6.96 -1.94 -8.50
CA TYR A 171 -7.56 -3.28 -8.62
C TYR A 171 -7.62 -4.04 -7.28
N ILE A 172 -8.79 -4.04 -6.63
CA ILE A 172 -8.98 -4.51 -5.24
C ILE A 172 -9.61 -5.91 -5.15
N LYS A 173 -9.47 -6.54 -3.98
CA LYS A 173 -9.79 -7.95 -3.76
C LYS A 173 -9.85 -8.31 -2.28
N SER A 174 -10.29 -9.52 -1.94
CA SER A 174 -9.91 -10.16 -0.67
C SER A 174 -9.30 -11.55 -0.87
N CYS A 175 -8.60 -12.03 0.15
CA CYS A 175 -8.49 -13.45 0.46
C CYS A 175 -9.88 -14.05 0.78
N ASN A 176 -9.92 -15.33 1.16
CA ASN A 176 -11.16 -16.06 1.37
C ASN A 176 -11.15 -16.78 2.72
N ASN A 177 -12.23 -16.65 3.49
CA ASN A 177 -12.41 -17.12 4.88
C ASN A 177 -11.67 -16.30 5.96
N CYS A 178 -11.41 -15.02 5.69
CA CYS A 178 -10.64 -14.13 6.56
C CYS A 178 -11.56 -13.18 7.34
N ASN A 179 -11.26 -12.92 8.60
CA ASN A 179 -12.18 -12.26 9.52
C ASN A 179 -12.05 -10.73 9.42
N ASN A 180 -13.08 -10.06 8.89
CA ASN A 180 -13.08 -8.63 8.50
C ASN A 180 -12.22 -8.28 7.27
N ASN A 181 -12.40 -9.00 6.17
CA ASN A 181 -12.05 -8.48 4.84
C ASN A 181 -12.82 -7.17 4.54
N ASP A 182 -12.14 -6.04 4.37
CA ASP A 182 -12.77 -4.73 4.10
C ASP A 182 -12.01 -3.88 3.05
N ALA A 183 -12.76 -3.27 2.12
CA ALA A 183 -12.21 -2.69 0.89
C ALA A 183 -12.77 -1.32 0.50
N THR A 184 -11.94 -0.29 0.66
CA THR A 184 -12.11 1.08 0.17
C THR A 184 -11.21 1.30 -1.06
N ILE A 185 -11.54 2.28 -1.92
CA ILE A 185 -10.70 2.64 -3.07
C ILE A 185 -10.62 4.14 -3.28
N THR A 186 -9.67 4.58 -4.10
CA THR A 186 -9.86 5.83 -4.87
C THR A 186 -9.22 5.86 -6.26
N GLN A 187 -9.91 6.54 -7.18
CA GLN A 187 -9.41 7.01 -8.48
C GLN A 187 -10.01 8.36 -8.87
N SER A 188 -9.25 9.23 -9.53
CA SER A 188 -9.62 10.63 -9.77
C SER A 188 -8.91 11.22 -11.01
N GLY A 189 -8.66 12.54 -11.06
CA GLY A 189 -7.69 13.14 -11.99
C GLY A 189 -8.03 13.14 -13.49
N SER A 190 -6.99 13.29 -14.31
CA SER A 190 -7.07 13.51 -15.77
C SER A 190 -6.38 12.39 -16.54
N GLY A 191 -7.20 11.62 -17.28
CA GLY A 191 -6.86 10.28 -17.76
C GLY A 191 -8.04 9.34 -17.48
N ASN A 192 -7.97 8.08 -17.87
CA ASN A 192 -9.01 7.10 -17.56
C ASN A 192 -8.98 6.69 -16.08
N LYS A 193 -10.06 6.04 -15.64
CA LYS A 193 -10.19 5.38 -14.34
C LYS A 193 -10.74 3.99 -14.59
N ASP A 194 -9.93 2.95 -14.42
CA ASP A 194 -10.39 1.56 -14.36
C ASP A 194 -10.19 0.99 -12.95
N GLY A 195 -11.24 0.44 -12.35
CA GLY A 195 -11.28 0.17 -10.92
C GLY A 195 -12.14 -1.02 -10.55
N ASP A 196 -11.73 -1.73 -9.51
CA ASP A 196 -12.34 -3.00 -9.11
C ASP A 196 -12.32 -3.19 -7.60
N ILE A 197 -13.35 -3.77 -6.96
CA ILE A 197 -13.22 -4.46 -5.66
C ILE A 197 -13.86 -5.85 -5.76
N GLU A 198 -13.20 -6.89 -5.24
CA GLU A 198 -13.71 -8.26 -5.35
C GLU A 198 -13.49 -9.15 -4.10
N PHE A 199 -14.56 -9.44 -3.34
CA PHE A 199 -14.52 -10.37 -2.20
C PHE A 199 -15.35 -11.64 -2.46
N ARG A 200 -14.74 -12.85 -2.49
CA ARG A 200 -15.42 -14.04 -3.05
C ARG A 200 -15.90 -15.13 -2.07
N ASN A 201 -15.41 -15.15 -0.83
CA ASN A 201 -15.89 -16.03 0.22
C ASN A 201 -15.50 -15.42 1.57
N ASN A 202 -16.45 -14.88 2.30
CA ASN A 202 -16.33 -14.65 3.74
C ASN A 202 -17.51 -15.32 4.46
N PRO A 203 -17.46 -16.65 4.69
CA PRO A 203 -18.61 -17.42 5.16
C PRO A 203 -18.99 -17.17 6.63
N ALA A 204 -18.17 -16.46 7.39
CA ALA A 204 -18.39 -16.14 8.80
C ALA A 204 -18.93 -14.71 9.03
N ASP A 205 -18.39 -13.72 8.30
CA ASP A 205 -18.51 -12.31 8.70
C ASP A 205 -19.33 -11.40 7.76
N ASN A 206 -19.42 -10.13 8.18
CA ASN A 206 -19.89 -9.02 7.37
C ASN A 206 -18.68 -8.31 6.77
N SER A 207 -18.61 -8.21 5.44
CA SER A 207 -17.50 -7.57 4.72
C SER A 207 -17.98 -6.45 3.80
N THR A 208 -17.20 -5.41 3.64
CA THR A 208 -17.61 -4.18 2.94
C THR A 208 -16.73 -3.95 1.73
N VAL A 209 -17.36 -3.86 0.56
CA VAL A 209 -16.72 -3.43 -0.67
C VAL A 209 -17.27 -2.07 -1.08
N ASN A 210 -16.39 -1.22 -1.56
CA ASN A 210 -16.74 0.07 -2.15
C ASN A 210 -16.31 0.07 -3.63
N LEU A 211 -16.45 1.19 -4.33
CA LEU A 211 -15.72 1.60 -5.53
C LEU A 211 -16.06 3.06 -5.80
N THR A 212 -15.08 3.89 -6.15
CA THR A 212 -15.31 5.29 -6.52
C THR A 212 -14.30 5.78 -7.56
N GLN A 213 -14.83 6.44 -8.59
CA GLN A 213 -14.09 6.96 -9.74
C GLN A 213 -14.68 8.29 -10.18
N SER A 214 -13.84 9.25 -10.60
CA SER A 214 -14.31 10.60 -10.93
C SER A 214 -13.35 11.38 -11.86
N GLY A 215 -13.82 12.47 -12.46
CA GLY A 215 -13.00 13.42 -13.23
C GLY A 215 -12.97 13.22 -14.75
N ASN A 216 -12.04 13.84 -15.47
CA ASN A 216 -12.03 13.84 -16.96
C ASN A 216 -11.34 12.60 -17.55
N GLY A 217 -12.07 11.82 -18.34
CA GLY A 217 -11.66 10.53 -18.95
C GLY A 217 -12.71 9.46 -18.69
N ALA A 218 -12.60 8.26 -19.28
CA ALA A 218 -13.59 7.20 -19.06
C ALA A 218 -13.53 6.65 -17.63
N HIS A 219 -14.67 6.30 -17.03
CA HIS A 219 -14.75 5.60 -15.74
C HIS A 219 -15.33 4.20 -15.96
N VAL A 220 -14.62 3.18 -15.49
CA VAL A 220 -14.98 1.76 -15.63
C VAL A 220 -14.86 1.11 -14.26
N GLY A 221 -16.00 0.86 -13.60
CA GLY A 221 -16.04 0.45 -12.21
C GLY A 221 -16.68 -0.92 -12.05
N ASN A 222 -16.00 -1.84 -11.39
CA ASN A 222 -16.45 -3.22 -11.19
C ASN A 222 -16.47 -3.58 -9.70
N ILE A 223 -17.58 -4.13 -9.18
CA ILE A 223 -17.59 -4.70 -7.83
C ILE A 223 -18.17 -6.12 -7.84
N ARG A 224 -17.50 -7.07 -7.19
CA ARG A 224 -18.03 -8.42 -6.97
C ARG A 224 -18.01 -8.79 -5.48
N VAL A 225 -19.13 -9.33 -4.99
CA VAL A 225 -19.17 -10.02 -3.68
C VAL A 225 -19.93 -11.34 -3.71
N GLN A 226 -19.36 -12.37 -3.09
CA GLN A 226 -19.92 -13.72 -3.05
C GLN A 226 -19.75 -14.34 -1.65
N GLN A 227 -20.77 -15.07 -1.18
CA GLN A 227 -20.83 -15.82 0.11
C GLN A 227 -20.34 -15.12 1.38
N GLY A 228 -21.27 -14.82 2.28
CA GLY A 228 -21.04 -13.89 3.41
C GLY A 228 -21.98 -12.70 3.29
N ASN A 229 -22.16 -11.96 4.39
CA ASN A 229 -22.94 -10.73 4.35
C ASN A 229 -22.08 -9.62 3.76
N TYR A 230 -22.58 -8.88 2.76
CA TYR A 230 -21.82 -7.75 2.22
C TYR A 230 -22.67 -6.51 1.96
N THR A 231 -22.06 -5.36 2.21
CA THR A 231 -22.49 -4.07 1.68
C THR A 231 -21.63 -3.71 0.47
N VAL A 232 -22.26 -3.23 -0.61
CA VAL A 232 -21.59 -2.91 -1.88
C VAL A 232 -21.95 -1.50 -2.33
N ASN A 233 -20.93 -0.64 -2.45
CA ASN A 233 -21.13 0.79 -2.73
C ASN A 233 -20.36 1.23 -3.98
N ALA A 234 -21.05 1.40 -5.10
CA ALA A 234 -20.49 1.85 -6.38
C ALA A 234 -20.89 3.31 -6.69
N THR A 235 -19.93 4.21 -6.90
CA THR A 235 -20.20 5.63 -7.28
C THR A 235 -19.29 6.15 -8.40
N GLN A 236 -19.86 6.85 -9.39
CA GLN A 236 -19.16 7.41 -10.56
C GLN A 236 -19.71 8.80 -10.91
N THR A 237 -18.83 9.78 -11.10
CA THR A 237 -19.22 11.19 -11.30
C THR A 237 -18.31 11.98 -12.25
N GLY A 238 -18.92 12.68 -13.20
CA GLY A 238 -18.24 13.52 -14.20
C GLY A 238 -18.88 13.44 -15.58
N THR A 239 -18.62 14.42 -16.44
CA THR A 239 -19.31 14.60 -17.74
C THR A 239 -18.90 13.63 -18.85
N SER A 240 -18.09 12.62 -18.53
CA SER A 240 -17.56 11.60 -19.43
C SER A 240 -18.35 10.28 -19.36
N VAL A 241 -17.93 9.27 -20.15
CA VAL A 241 -18.55 7.93 -20.14
C VAL A 241 -18.27 7.23 -18.81
N LYS A 242 -19.35 6.76 -18.16
CA LYS A 242 -19.37 6.09 -16.86
C LYS A 242 -20.01 4.71 -17.02
N ASN A 243 -19.30 3.64 -16.70
CA ASN A 243 -19.83 2.26 -16.70
C ASN A 243 -19.62 1.60 -15.34
N TYR A 244 -20.70 1.10 -14.72
CA TYR A 244 -20.61 0.23 -13.54
C TYR A 244 -21.09 -1.19 -13.79
N THR A 245 -20.35 -2.15 -13.25
CA THR A 245 -20.75 -3.55 -13.11
C THR A 245 -20.76 -3.92 -11.64
N VAL A 246 -21.87 -4.43 -11.11
CA VAL A 246 -21.92 -4.98 -9.74
C VAL A 246 -22.50 -6.39 -9.74
N VAL A 247 -21.78 -7.35 -9.15
CA VAL A 247 -22.08 -8.79 -9.22
C VAL A 247 -22.18 -9.39 -7.81
N LEU A 248 -23.25 -10.14 -7.56
CA LEU A 248 -23.69 -10.55 -6.22
C LEU A 248 -24.10 -12.02 -6.25
N ASP A 249 -23.54 -12.85 -5.35
CA ASP A 249 -23.84 -14.28 -5.35
C ASP A 249 -23.93 -14.92 -3.94
N CYS A 250 -24.98 -15.71 -3.69
CA CYS A 250 -25.25 -16.36 -2.42
C CYS A 250 -25.69 -17.81 -2.65
N THR A 251 -24.74 -18.75 -2.57
CA THR A 251 -24.98 -20.20 -2.61
C THR A 251 -25.36 -20.79 -1.24
N SER A 252 -25.21 -20.00 -0.17
CA SER A 252 -25.72 -20.24 1.18
C SER A 252 -26.51 -18.99 1.65
N SER A 253 -27.09 -19.04 2.85
CA SER A 253 -27.98 -17.96 3.34
C SER A 253 -27.18 -16.72 3.75
N CYS A 254 -26.97 -15.78 2.81
CA CYS A 254 -26.32 -14.49 3.07
C CYS A 254 -27.15 -13.29 2.59
N ASN A 255 -26.95 -12.14 3.25
CA ASN A 255 -27.56 -10.87 2.87
C ASN A 255 -26.58 -10.03 2.05
N LYS A 256 -27.05 -9.43 0.95
CA LYS A 256 -26.25 -8.50 0.14
C LYS A 256 -27.03 -7.21 -0.12
N THR A 257 -26.49 -6.09 0.35
CA THR A 257 -27.10 -4.76 0.25
C THR A 257 -26.27 -3.92 -0.69
N VAL A 258 -26.88 -3.36 -1.74
CA VAL A 258 -26.14 -2.79 -2.87
C VAL A 258 -26.69 -1.44 -3.29
N THR A 259 -25.76 -0.49 -3.46
CA THR A 259 -26.01 0.88 -3.91
C THR A 259 -25.12 1.18 -5.11
N VAL A 260 -25.72 1.59 -6.23
CA VAL A 260 -25.01 1.99 -7.45
C VAL A 260 -25.48 3.37 -7.87
N ASN A 261 -24.57 4.34 -7.94
CA ASN A 261 -24.85 5.74 -8.24
C ASN A 261 -24.02 6.24 -9.43
N GLN A 262 -24.68 6.89 -10.39
CA GLN A 262 -24.03 7.61 -11.49
C GLN A 262 -24.69 8.98 -11.65
N TYR A 263 -23.87 10.04 -11.71
CA TYR A 263 -24.31 11.41 -11.96
C TYR A 263 -23.36 12.11 -12.95
N ASP A 264 -23.81 13.19 -13.58
CA ASP A 264 -23.02 14.03 -14.50
C ASP A 264 -22.16 15.07 -13.76
#